data_AF-A3IP38-F1
#
_entry.id   AF-A3IP38-F1
#
_cell.length_a   1.000
_cell.length_b   1.000
_cell.length_c   1.000
_cell.angle_alpha   90.00
_cell.angle_beta   90.00
_cell.angle_gamma   90.00
#
_symmetry.space_group_name_H-M   'P 1'
#
loop_
_entity.id
_entity.type
_entity.pdbx_description
1 polymer ?
#
loop_
_entity_poly.entity_id
_entity_poly.type
_entity_poly.pdbx_seq_one_letter_code
_entity_poly.pdbx_strand_id
1 'polypeptide(L)'
;MWIPIIKQWLNQSFDPGNVLHIVIDRTQWGLINILMVSLIIDNRGIPLYFELLDHTGNSNFDTQKSILSRVLPLLKEYKTVVLGDRGGHGWRIRFATVRCP
;
A
#
# COMPACT_ATOMS: atom_id res chain seq x y z
N MET A 1 0.56 -6.30 -14.95
CA MET A 1 1.78 -6.24 -15.79
C MET A 1 2.87 -5.27 -15.28
N TRP A 2 2.73 -4.54 -14.16
CA TRP A 2 3.77 -3.58 -13.72
C TRP A 2 4.61 -4.01 -12.51
N ILE A 3 4.24 -5.10 -11.82
CA ILE A 3 4.91 -5.59 -10.59
C ILE A 3 6.44 -5.75 -10.76
N PRO A 4 6.96 -6.36 -11.85
CA PRO A 4 8.42 -6.54 -12.00
C PRO A 4 9.17 -5.21 -12.14
N ILE A 5 8.57 -4.21 -12.78
CA ILE A 5 9.16 -2.88 -12.97
C ILE A 5 9.33 -2.18 -11.62
N ILE A 6 8.28 -2.24 -10.79
CA ILE A 6 8.30 -1.67 -9.45
C ILE A 6 9.34 -2.38 -8.57
N LYS A 7 9.42 -3.71 -8.65
CA LYS A 7 10.45 -4.47 -7.92
C LYS A 7 11.86 -4.05 -8.33
N GLN A 8 12.13 -3.91 -9.62
CA GLN A 8 13.44 -3.46 -10.11
C GLN A 8 13.75 -2.04 -9.63
N TRP A 9 12.78 -1.12 -9.70
CA TRP A 9 12.95 0.25 -9.24
C TRP A 9 13.21 0.33 -7.72
N LEU A 10 12.52 -0.48 -6.91
CA LEU A 10 12.76 -0.57 -5.47
C LEU A 10 14.19 -1.00 -5.16
N ASN A 11 14.68 -2.04 -5.84
CA ASN A 11 16.04 -2.55 -5.66
C ASN A 11 17.13 -1.55 -6.08
N GLN A 12 16.81 -0.63 -7.00
CA GLN A 12 17.72 0.44 -7.41
C GLN A 12 17.65 1.67 -6.49
N SER A 13 16.51 1.88 -5.83
CA SER A 13 16.23 3.09 -5.05
C SER A 13 16.52 2.92 -3.56
N PHE A 14 16.47 1.69 -3.04
CA PHE A 14 16.57 1.40 -1.62
C PHE A 14 17.46 0.20 -1.34
N ASP A 15 18.33 0.35 -0.35
CA ASP A 15 19.09 -0.77 0.20
C ASP A 15 18.20 -1.75 0.97
N PRO A 16 18.48 -3.06 0.89
CA PRO A 16 17.81 -4.07 1.71
C PRO A 16 17.90 -3.73 3.20
N GLY A 17 16.81 -3.92 3.94
CA GLY A 17 16.72 -3.62 5.37
C GLY A 17 16.29 -2.19 5.71
N ASN A 18 16.22 -1.28 4.73
CA ASN A 18 15.62 0.04 4.92
C ASN A 18 14.13 -0.06 5.31
N VAL A 19 13.67 0.94 6.06
CA VAL A 19 12.27 1.02 6.48
C VAL A 19 11.46 1.71 5.39
N LEU A 20 10.50 1.00 4.83
CA LEU A 20 9.59 1.50 3.80
C LEU A 20 8.20 1.75 4.41
N HIS A 21 7.69 2.96 4.22
CA HIS A 21 6.36 3.36 4.68
C HIS A 21 5.36 3.20 3.54
N ILE A 22 4.44 2.25 3.67
CA ILE A 22 3.36 2.09 2.70
C ILE A 22 2.03 2.55 3.28
N VAL A 23 1.22 3.20 2.45
CA VAL A 23 -0.12 3.67 2.77
C VAL A 23 -1.12 2.91 1.92
N ILE A 24 -2.25 2.54 2.53
CA ILE A 24 -3.43 2.07 1.79
C ILE A 24 -4.46 3.19 1.83
N ASP A 25 -4.87 3.62 0.65
CA ASP A 25 -5.86 4.67 0.46
C ASP A 25 -7.08 4.16 -0.33
N ARG A 26 -8.24 4.73 -0.03
CA ARG A 26 -9.48 4.49 -0.77
C ARG A 26 -9.92 5.78 -1.44
N THR A 27 -9.91 5.77 -2.77
CA THR A 27 -10.40 6.91 -3.55
C THR A 27 -11.61 6.46 -4.38
N GLN A 28 -12.69 7.23 -4.32
CA GLN A 28 -13.85 7.05 -5.18
C GLN A 28 -13.75 8.01 -6.38
N TRP A 29 -13.68 7.45 -7.58
CA TRP A 29 -13.70 8.24 -8.82
C TRP A 29 -15.01 8.00 -9.56
N GLY A 30 -16.00 8.85 -9.26
CA GLY A 30 -17.37 8.69 -9.76
C GLY A 30 -18.02 7.40 -9.23
N LEU A 31 -18.27 6.45 -10.13
CA LEU A 31 -18.83 5.12 -9.80
C LEU A 31 -17.77 4.06 -9.51
N ILE A 32 -16.50 4.38 -9.75
CA ILE A 32 -15.39 3.43 -9.60
C ILE A 32 -14.75 3.64 -8.24
N ASN A 33 -14.70 2.58 -7.43
CA ASN A 33 -13.96 2.58 -6.18
C ASN A 33 -12.56 2.05 -6.44
N ILE A 34 -11.54 2.80 -6.06
CA ILE A 34 -10.13 2.42 -6.24
C ILE A 34 -9.53 2.20 -4.87
N LEU A 35 -8.97 1.01 -4.66
CA LEU A 35 -8.14 0.70 -3.51
C LEU A 35 -6.68 0.73 -3.96
N MET A 36 -5.88 1.61 -3.37
CA MET A 36 -4.51 1.86 -3.80
C MET A 36 -3.53 1.66 -2.65
N VAL A 37 -2.43 0.98 -2.92
CA VAL A 37 -1.28 0.85 -2.04
C VAL A 37 -0.14 1.68 -2.60
N SER A 38 0.35 2.62 -1.81
CA SER A 38 1.38 3.60 -2.19
C SER A 38 2.56 3.53 -1.25
N LEU A 39 3.78 3.68 -1.78
CA LEU A 39 4.99 3.91 -1.01
C LEU A 39 5.17 5.40 -0.75
N ILE A 40 5.45 5.80 0.49
CA ILE A 40 5.71 7.19 0.87
C ILE A 40 7.21 7.44 0.90
N ILE A 41 7.68 8.35 0.04
CA ILE A 41 9.07 8.82 -0.03
C ILE A 41 9.05 10.34 -0.16
N ASP A 42 9.80 11.05 0.68
CA ASP A 42 9.93 12.51 0.63
C ASP A 42 8.58 13.25 0.51
N ASN A 43 7.59 12.82 1.29
CA ASN A 43 6.23 13.36 1.28
C ASN A 43 5.46 13.17 -0.05
N ARG A 44 5.88 12.19 -0.88
CA ARG A 44 5.22 11.80 -2.12
C ARG A 44 4.72 10.36 -2.01
N GLY A 45 3.49 10.12 -2.45
CA GLY A 45 2.92 8.78 -2.57
C GLY A 45 3.14 8.20 -3.96
N ILE A 46 3.96 7.16 -4.06
CA ILE A 46 4.23 6.44 -5.31
C ILE A 46 3.36 5.18 -5.34
N PRO A 47 2.43 5.04 -6.30
CA PRO A 47 1.58 3.84 -6.43
C PRO A 47 2.43 2.58 -6.62
N LEU A 48 2.28 1.62 -5.70
CA LEU A 48 2.83 0.26 -5.88
C LEU A 48 1.82 -0.65 -6.58
N TYR A 49 0.55 -0.54 -6.18
CA TYR A 49 -0.51 -1.36 -6.72
C TYR A 49 -1.87 -0.72 -6.48
N PHE A 50 -2.81 -0.93 -7.40
CA PHE A 50 -4.19 -0.51 -7.22
C PHE A 50 -5.12 -1.58 -7.80
N GLU A 51 -6.31 -1.68 -7.22
CA GLU A 51 -7.37 -2.56 -7.67
C GLU A 51 -8.65 -1.74 -7.80
N LEU A 52 -9.34 -1.93 -8.93
CA LEU A 52 -10.67 -1.38 -9.15
C LEU A 52 -11.66 -2.31 -8.45
N LEU A 53 -12.51 -1.74 -7.61
CA LEU A 53 -13.55 -2.46 -6.89
C LEU A 53 -14.86 -2.27 -7.65
N ASP A 54 -15.42 -3.40 -8.10
CA ASP A 54 -16.65 -3.44 -8.90
C ASP A 54 -17.92 -3.08 -8.10
N HIS A 55 -17.80 -2.81 -6.80
CA HIS A 55 -18.92 -2.56 -5.90
C HIS A 55 -18.83 -1.18 -5.23
N THR A 56 -19.93 -0.44 -5.28
CA THR A 56 -20.17 0.78 -4.51
C THR A 56 -20.43 0.43 -3.04
N GLY A 57 -19.39 0.45 -2.21
CA GLY A 57 -19.49 0.11 -0.78
C GLY A 57 -18.15 0.20 -0.04
N ASN A 58 -18.18 -0.03 1.27
CA ASN A 58 -16.95 -0.09 2.07
C ASN A 58 -16.11 -1.29 1.61
N SER A 59 -14.82 -1.09 1.35
CA SER A 59 -13.92 -2.19 1.01
C SER A 59 -13.79 -3.02 2.25
N ASN A 60 -14.24 -4.27 2.19
CA ASN A 60 -14.13 -5.15 3.33
C ASN A 60 -12.67 -5.30 3.74
N PHE A 61 -12.45 -5.57 5.03
CA PHE A 61 -11.12 -5.89 5.56
C PHE A 61 -10.44 -7.01 4.76
N ASP A 62 -11.21 -7.95 4.21
CA ASP A 62 -10.72 -9.01 3.33
C ASP A 62 -10.14 -8.49 2.02
N THR A 63 -10.75 -7.47 1.41
CA THR A 63 -10.24 -6.81 0.19
C THR A 63 -8.92 -6.10 0.49
N GLN A 64 -8.84 -5.39 1.62
CA GLN A 64 -7.60 -4.75 2.07
C GLN A 64 -6.49 -5.77 2.37
N LYS A 65 -6.85 -6.91 2.98
CA LYS A 65 -5.91 -7.99 3.25
C LYS A 65 -5.44 -8.66 1.96
N SER A 66 -6.33 -8.85 1.00
CA SER A 66 -6.01 -9.42 -0.33
C SER A 66 -5.02 -8.53 -1.08
N ILE A 67 -5.29 -7.22 -1.20
CA ILE A 67 -4.39 -6.31 -1.90
C ILE A 67 -3.00 -6.24 -1.22
N LEU A 68 -2.97 -6.21 0.12
CA LEU A 68 -1.72 -6.27 0.89
C LEU A 68 -0.96 -7.57 0.65
N SER A 69 -1.64 -8.72 0.63
CA SER A 69 -1.00 -10.01 0.39
C SER A 69 -0.30 -10.10 -0.97
N ARG A 70 -0.73 -9.31 -1.95
CA ARG A 70 -0.06 -9.19 -3.26
C ARG A 70 1.17 -8.28 -3.22
N VAL A 71 1.15 -7.24 -2.39
CA VAL A 71 2.23 -6.23 -2.31
C VAL A 71 3.33 -6.61 -1.32
N LEU A 72 2.98 -7.18 -0.16
CA LEU A 72 3.94 -7.53 0.89
C LEU A 72 5.10 -8.44 0.42
N PRO A 73 4.89 -9.45 -0.46
CA PRO A 73 5.99 -10.25 -0.98
C PRO A 73 7.03 -9.44 -1.79
N LEU A 74 6.64 -8.29 -2.36
CA LEU A 74 7.56 -7.40 -3.08
C LEU A 74 8.48 -6.65 -2.13
N LEU A 75 8.03 -6.46 -0.89
CA LEU A 75 8.70 -5.66 0.13
C LEU A 75 9.42 -6.51 1.17
N LYS A 76 9.52 -7.84 0.96
CA LYS A 76 10.09 -8.79 1.93
C LYS A 76 11.55 -8.51 2.31
N GLU A 77 12.30 -7.86 1.41
CA GLU A 77 13.71 -7.50 1.62
C GLU A 77 13.85 -6.21 2.45
N TYR A 78 12.73 -5.57 2.79
CA TYR A 78 12.65 -4.28 3.48
C TYR A 78 11.81 -4.40 4.76
N LYS A 79 12.04 -3.49 5.70
CA LYS A 79 11.18 -3.37 6.88
C LYS A 79 9.95 -2.56 6.49
N THR A 80 8.80 -3.21 6.39
CA THR A 80 7.58 -2.54 5.90
C THR A 80 6.71 -2.04 7.06
N VAL A 81 6.32 -0.78 6.97
CA VAL A 81 5.40 -0.12 7.89
C VAL A 81 4.14 0.23 7.12
N VAL A 82 3.02 -0.38 7.48
CA VAL A 82 1.73 -0.17 6.81
C VAL A 82 0.92 0.87 7.56
N LEU A 83 0.44 1.87 6.83
CA LEU A 83 -0.42 2.94 7.30
C LEU A 83 -1.79 2.78 6.63
N GLY A 84 -2.84 2.61 7.43
CA GLY A 84 -4.21 2.48 6.93
C GLY A 84 -5.09 3.63 7.36
N ASP A 85 -5.99 4.07 6.48
CA ASP A 85 -7.02 5.05 6.81
C ASP A 85 -8.15 4.41 7.63
N ARG A 86 -8.40 4.97 8.82
CA ARG A 86 -9.63 4.76 9.59
C ARG A 86 -10.12 6.13 10.05
N GLY A 87 -11.17 6.60 9.39
CA GLY A 87 -11.81 7.89 9.65
C GLY A 87 -12.18 8.11 11.11
N GLY A 88 -12.03 9.38 11.52
CA GLY A 88 -12.44 9.92 12.82
C GLY A 88 -11.42 10.90 13.38
N HIS A 89 -11.42 12.13 12.84
CA HIS A 89 -10.68 13.31 13.32
C HIS A 89 -9.14 13.19 13.39
N GLY A 90 -8.49 13.73 12.35
CA GLY A 90 -7.03 13.90 12.30
C GLY A 90 -6.32 12.68 11.74
N TRP A 91 -5.35 12.94 10.87
CA TRP A 91 -4.41 11.96 10.31
C TRP A 91 -3.77 11.12 11.43
N ARG A 92 -4.40 10.00 11.81
CA ARG A 92 -3.84 9.09 12.81
C ARG A 92 -3.36 7.83 12.11
N ILE A 93 -2.17 7.99 11.55
CA ILE A 93 -1.31 6.91 11.07
C ILE A 93 -1.23 5.84 12.18
N ARG A 94 -1.94 4.72 12.00
CA ARG A 94 -1.71 3.53 12.83
C ARG A 94 -0.59 2.74 12.16
N PHE A 95 0.57 2.73 12.81
CA PHE A 95 1.73 1.97 12.40
C PHE A 95 1.49 0.48 12.68
N ALA A 96 1.38 -0.33 11.64
CA ALA A 96 1.59 -1.77 11.76
C ALA A 96 2.94 -2.11 11.13
N THR A 97 3.91 -2.51 11.95
CA THR A 97 5.16 -3.09 11.43
C THR A 97 4.86 -4.52 11.03
N VAL A 98 4.78 -4.77 9.73
CA VAL A 98 4.71 -6.14 9.22
C VAL A 98 6.15 -6.60 9.08
N ARG A 99 6.64 -7.37 10.06
CA ARG A 99 7.85 -8.16 9.86
C ARG A 99 7.43 -9.39 9.07
N CYS A 100 7.84 -9.45 7.81
CA CYS A 100 7.81 -10.72 7.08
C CYS A 100 8.77 -11.70 7.79
N PRO A 101 8.35 -12.95 8.08
CA PRO A 101 9.24 -13.97 8.63
C PRO A 101 10.33 -14.39 7.65
#